data_AF-A0A3E2CAA3-F1
#
_entry.id   AF-A0A3E2CAA3-F1
#
_cell.length_a   1.000
_cell.length_b   1.000
_cell.length_c   1.000
_cell.angle_alpha   90.00
_cell.angle_beta   90.00
_cell.angle_gamma   90.00
#
_symmetry.space_group_name_H-M   'P 1'
#
loop_
_entity.id
_entity.type
_entity.pdbx_description
1 polymer ?
#
loop_
_entity_poly.entity_id
_entity_poly.type
_entity_poly.pdbx_seq_one_letter_code
_entity_poly.pdbx_strand_id
1 'polypeptide(L)'
;LGDEHTRHLFRPIGINRQSQLAVMQIRPYAPEVFRAIQWMAYGSNPFNALVPFYPNVNRTPKYLEDTTTRVTSENFYWENRIIAALADAAFNDTANAIERYQEVVGSLGHAMVKSTDAAVADILGVDLADYEPEREGDEGEDYDDLVRDPEAIIAELRNDKVREALAEANDDMAAKLKKETDSLLDTVLYITSMRMKNGFNRSDH
;
A
#
# COMPACT_ATOMS: atom_id res chain seq x y z
N LEU A 1 27.69 -5.64 23.08
CA LEU A 1 26.74 -4.56 23.44
C LEU A 1 25.33 -5.10 23.25
N GLY A 2 24.45 -4.89 24.24
CA GLY A 2 23.10 -5.48 24.37
C GLY A 2 23.10 -6.91 24.96
N ASP A 3 22.40 -7.12 26.08
CA ASP A 3 22.08 -8.43 26.67
C ASP A 3 20.61 -8.83 26.36
N GLU A 4 20.18 -10.02 26.79
CA GLU A 4 18.81 -10.51 26.59
C GLU A 4 17.74 -9.58 27.20
N HIS A 5 18.01 -8.99 28.37
CA HIS A 5 17.09 -8.06 29.02
C HIS A 5 16.90 -6.77 28.20
N THR A 6 18.00 -6.18 27.72
CA THR A 6 17.97 -4.95 26.91
C THR A 6 17.35 -5.13 25.53
N ARG A 7 17.30 -6.35 24.97
CA ARG A 7 16.64 -6.64 23.67
C ARG A 7 15.13 -6.39 23.67
N HIS A 8 14.48 -6.48 24.81
CA HIS A 8 13.02 -6.32 24.94
C HIS A 8 12.62 -5.06 25.70
N LEU A 9 13.57 -4.15 25.95
CA LEU A 9 13.34 -2.95 26.76
C LEU A 9 12.43 -1.94 26.06
N PHE A 10 12.50 -1.85 24.73
CA PHE A 10 11.76 -0.85 23.95
C PHE A 10 10.74 -1.51 23.04
N ARG A 11 9.54 -0.94 23.03
CA ARG A 11 8.48 -1.36 22.12
C ARG A 11 8.81 -0.90 20.69
N PRO A 12 8.86 -1.80 19.69
CA PRO A 12 9.06 -1.40 18.31
C PRO A 12 7.81 -0.72 17.73
N ILE A 13 8.03 0.11 16.71
CA ILE A 13 6.96 0.79 15.96
C ILE A 13 6.23 -0.22 15.07
N GLY A 14 6.95 -0.87 14.14
CA GLY A 14 6.45 -2.02 13.38
C GLY A 14 6.42 -3.25 14.28
N ILE A 15 5.22 -3.78 14.55
CA ILE A 15 5.01 -4.84 15.55
C ILE A 15 3.91 -5.80 15.09
N ASN A 16 3.93 -7.04 15.58
CA ASN A 16 2.99 -8.12 15.25
C ASN A 16 1.48 -7.78 15.39
N ARG A 17 1.15 -6.77 16.20
CA ARG A 17 -0.21 -6.28 16.44
C ARG A 17 -0.60 -5.04 15.62
N GLN A 18 0.26 -4.58 14.71
CA GLN A 18 -0.13 -3.65 13.67
C GLN A 18 -1.25 -4.33 12.84
N SER A 19 -2.40 -3.67 12.76
CA SER A 19 -3.53 -4.17 11.95
C SER A 19 -3.50 -3.54 10.56
N GLN A 20 -3.30 -2.23 10.51
CA GLN A 20 -3.25 -1.42 9.30
C GLN A 20 -2.29 -0.25 9.50
N LEU A 21 -1.65 0.19 8.43
CA LEU A 21 -1.02 1.50 8.28
C LEU A 21 -1.74 2.25 7.15
N ALA A 22 -2.01 3.54 7.37
CA ALA A 22 -2.48 4.44 6.32
C ALA A 22 -1.65 5.73 6.36
N VAL A 23 -1.18 6.17 5.20
CA VAL A 23 -0.57 7.49 5.00
C VAL A 23 -1.39 8.24 3.96
N MET A 24 -1.96 9.38 4.35
CA MET A 24 -2.73 10.23 3.45
C MET A 24 -1.81 11.27 2.85
N GLN A 25 -1.70 11.25 1.53
CA GLN A 25 -0.94 12.23 0.76
C GLN A 25 -1.92 13.09 -0.03
N ILE A 26 -1.89 14.41 0.19
CA ILE A 26 -2.58 15.39 -0.64
C ILE A 26 -1.52 16.03 -1.53
N ARG A 27 -1.66 15.90 -2.85
CA ARG A 27 -0.66 16.37 -3.81
C ARG A 27 -1.02 17.78 -4.31
N PRO A 28 -0.33 18.84 -3.85
CA PRO A 28 -0.69 20.21 -4.21
C PRO A 28 -0.57 20.48 -5.73
N TYR A 29 0.26 19.71 -6.41
CA TYR A 29 0.57 19.75 -7.84
C TYR A 29 -0.34 18.87 -8.72
N ALA A 30 -1.51 18.45 -8.23
CA ALA A 30 -2.47 17.68 -9.02
C ALA A 30 -3.90 18.23 -8.83
N PRO A 31 -4.77 18.14 -9.87
CA PRO A 31 -6.18 18.53 -9.80
C PRO A 31 -6.96 17.83 -8.68
N GLU A 32 -8.00 18.50 -8.19
CA GLU A 32 -8.72 18.12 -6.98
C GLU A 32 -9.23 16.67 -7.02
N VAL A 33 -9.75 16.27 -8.18
CA VAL A 33 -10.39 14.97 -8.39
C VAL A 33 -9.50 13.75 -8.19
N PHE A 34 -8.18 13.91 -8.23
CA PHE A 34 -7.23 12.80 -8.05
C PHE A 34 -5.98 13.16 -7.25
N ARG A 35 -5.92 14.33 -6.62
CA ARG A 35 -4.73 14.74 -5.85
C ARG A 35 -4.47 13.89 -4.62
N ALA A 36 -5.51 13.33 -4.03
CA ALA A 36 -5.40 12.52 -2.83
C ALA A 36 -4.93 11.10 -3.18
N ILE A 37 -3.95 10.59 -2.45
CA ILE A 37 -3.53 9.19 -2.47
C ILE A 37 -3.54 8.69 -1.03
N GLN A 38 -4.19 7.56 -0.80
CA GLN A 38 -4.13 6.83 0.46
C GLN A 38 -3.21 5.64 0.29
N TRP A 39 -2.02 5.75 0.87
CA TRP A 39 -1.06 4.67 0.94
C TRP A 39 -1.44 3.73 2.07
N MET A 40 -1.64 2.45 1.79
CA MET A 40 -2.10 1.46 2.76
C MET A 40 -1.19 0.23 2.84
N ALA A 41 -1.07 -0.32 4.04
CA ALA A 41 -0.47 -1.64 4.30
C ALA A 41 -1.26 -2.35 5.40
N TYR A 42 -1.34 -3.69 5.35
CA TYR A 42 -2.01 -4.51 6.36
C TYR A 42 -1.05 -5.46 7.07
N GLY A 43 -1.33 -5.73 8.35
CA GLY A 43 -0.48 -6.58 9.18
C GLY A 43 0.82 -5.91 9.63
N SER A 44 1.82 -6.73 9.95
CA SER A 44 3.09 -6.28 10.54
C SER A 44 3.99 -5.63 9.49
N ASN A 45 4.31 -4.34 9.68
CA ASN A 45 5.06 -3.53 8.70
C ASN A 45 6.45 -4.06 8.26
N PRO A 46 7.21 -4.81 9.07
CA PRO A 46 8.44 -5.44 8.59
C PRO A 46 8.24 -6.46 7.46
N PHE A 47 7.02 -6.96 7.24
CA PHE A 47 6.72 -8.08 6.35
C PHE A 47 5.72 -7.74 5.23
N ASN A 48 5.26 -6.49 5.17
CA ASN A 48 4.28 -6.04 4.17
C ASN A 48 4.89 -4.94 3.28
N ALA A 49 4.09 -4.41 2.36
CA ALA A 49 4.45 -3.29 1.51
C ALA A 49 3.37 -2.21 1.59
N LEU A 50 3.78 -0.96 1.43
CA LEU A 50 2.90 0.22 1.40
C LEU A 50 2.44 0.47 -0.04
N VAL A 51 1.13 0.46 -0.27
CA VAL A 51 0.53 0.48 -1.61
C VAL A 51 -0.37 1.70 -1.81
N PRO A 52 -0.21 2.47 -2.90
CA PRO A 52 -1.04 3.65 -3.15
C PRO A 52 -2.42 3.25 -3.70
N PHE A 53 -3.48 3.87 -3.18
CA PHE A 53 -4.83 3.81 -3.74
C PHE A 53 -5.44 5.20 -3.80
N TYR A 54 -6.24 5.45 -4.84
CA TYR A 54 -7.02 6.68 -4.94
C TYR A 54 -8.28 6.58 -4.06
N PRO A 55 -8.50 7.52 -3.13
CA PRO A 55 -9.67 7.48 -2.25
C PRO A 55 -10.93 8.07 -2.90
N ASN A 56 -10.82 8.84 -4.00
CA ASN A 56 -11.97 9.39 -4.70
C ASN A 56 -12.66 8.36 -5.62
N VAL A 57 -13.20 7.30 -5.02
CA VAL A 57 -13.84 6.18 -5.70
C VAL A 57 -15.16 5.82 -4.99
N ASN A 58 -15.99 4.98 -5.61
CA ASN A 58 -17.24 4.48 -4.99
C ASN A 58 -17.12 3.06 -4.43
N ARG A 59 -15.99 2.37 -4.69
CA ARG A 59 -15.77 0.99 -4.26
C ARG A 59 -14.32 0.76 -3.86
N THR A 60 -14.10 -0.21 -3.00
CA THR A 60 -12.77 -0.70 -2.63
C THR A 60 -12.51 -2.02 -3.38
N PRO A 61 -11.27 -2.31 -3.81
CA PRO A 61 -11.00 -3.56 -4.51
C PRO A 61 -11.28 -4.79 -3.64
N LYS A 62 -11.79 -5.87 -4.26
CA LYS A 62 -12.27 -7.06 -3.53
C LYS A 62 -11.23 -7.67 -2.60
N TYR A 63 -9.98 -7.67 -3.02
CA TYR A 63 -8.85 -8.24 -2.27
C TYR A 63 -8.54 -7.47 -0.97
N LEU A 64 -8.95 -6.20 -0.86
CA LEU A 64 -8.73 -5.36 0.31
C LEU A 64 -9.96 -5.22 1.21
N GLU A 65 -11.17 -5.44 0.70
CA GLU A 65 -12.41 -5.34 1.48
C GLU A 65 -12.83 -6.68 2.14
N ASP A 66 -13.93 -6.63 2.90
CA ASP A 66 -14.61 -7.80 3.48
C ASP A 66 -13.72 -8.74 4.33
N THR A 67 -12.80 -8.16 5.09
CA THR A 67 -12.03 -8.92 6.09
C THR A 67 -12.97 -9.49 7.15
N THR A 68 -13.18 -10.80 7.12
CA THR A 68 -13.99 -11.53 8.10
C THR A 68 -13.12 -12.09 9.22
N THR A 69 -13.73 -12.75 10.22
CA THR A 69 -13.01 -13.47 11.27
C THR A 69 -12.40 -14.80 10.79
N ARG A 70 -12.75 -15.27 9.59
CA ARG A 70 -12.18 -16.49 9.00
C ARG A 70 -10.87 -16.17 8.29
N VAL A 71 -9.80 -16.84 8.72
CA VAL A 71 -8.48 -16.77 8.07
C VAL A 71 -8.54 -17.31 6.64
N THR A 72 -7.90 -16.62 5.69
CA THR A 72 -7.80 -17.01 4.29
C THR A 72 -6.63 -16.33 3.60
N SER A 73 -6.05 -16.93 2.54
CA SER A 73 -5.13 -16.25 1.62
C SER A 73 -5.84 -15.41 0.55
N GLU A 74 -7.17 -15.39 0.51
CA GLU A 74 -7.91 -14.64 -0.53
C GLU A 74 -8.20 -13.19 -0.13
N ASN A 75 -7.70 -12.74 1.02
CA ASN A 75 -7.88 -11.38 1.54
C ASN A 75 -6.53 -10.84 2.03
N PHE A 76 -6.21 -9.61 1.61
CA PHE A 76 -4.90 -9.00 1.81
C PHE A 76 -4.48 -8.92 3.28
N TYR A 77 -5.44 -8.68 4.20
CA TYR A 77 -5.14 -8.63 5.63
C TYR A 77 -4.67 -9.98 6.15
N TRP A 78 -5.43 -11.03 5.88
CA TRP A 78 -5.11 -12.37 6.38
C TRP A 78 -3.87 -12.95 5.73
N GLU A 79 -3.68 -12.73 4.43
CA GLU A 79 -2.51 -13.22 3.72
C GLU A 79 -1.21 -12.62 4.29
N ASN A 80 -1.16 -11.30 4.49
CA ASN A 80 -0.02 -10.64 5.13
C ASN A 80 0.22 -11.15 6.57
N ARG A 81 -0.84 -11.48 7.32
CA ARG A 81 -0.68 -12.07 8.65
C ARG A 81 -0.07 -13.46 8.61
N ILE A 82 -0.44 -14.29 7.63
CA ILE A 82 0.14 -15.63 7.42
C ILE A 82 1.62 -15.48 7.06
N ILE A 83 1.93 -14.64 6.08
CA ILE A 83 3.31 -14.35 5.65
C ILE A 83 4.16 -13.89 6.83
N ALA A 84 3.70 -12.88 7.57
CA ALA A 84 4.43 -12.34 8.72
C ALA A 84 4.71 -13.40 9.79
N ALA A 85 3.73 -14.28 10.09
CA ALA A 85 3.91 -15.33 11.08
C ALA A 85 4.93 -16.39 10.66
N LEU A 86 4.98 -16.74 9.37
CA LEU A 86 5.97 -17.67 8.82
C LEU A 86 7.37 -17.04 8.73
N ALA A 87 7.43 -15.81 8.23
CA ALA A 87 8.67 -15.09 8.01
C ALA A 87 9.36 -14.66 9.32
N ASP A 88 8.63 -14.25 10.35
CA ASP A 88 9.22 -13.85 11.64
C ASP A 88 10.06 -14.97 12.26
N ALA A 89 9.58 -16.22 12.19
CA ALA A 89 10.29 -17.39 12.70
C ALA A 89 11.55 -17.75 11.89
N ALA A 90 11.64 -17.29 10.63
CA ALA A 90 12.73 -17.56 9.70
C ALA A 90 13.33 -16.27 9.12
N PHE A 91 13.35 -15.18 9.92
CA PHE A 91 13.61 -13.83 9.43
C PHE A 91 14.83 -13.72 8.53
N ASN A 92 15.98 -14.25 8.96
CA ASN A 92 17.23 -14.20 8.19
C ASN A 92 17.16 -14.93 6.84
N ASP A 93 16.33 -15.97 6.75
CA ASP A 93 16.20 -16.78 5.54
C ASP A 93 15.19 -16.17 4.56
N THR A 94 14.21 -15.41 5.06
CA THR A 94 13.12 -14.84 4.26
C THR A 94 13.26 -13.35 3.98
N ALA A 95 14.13 -12.61 4.68
CA ALA A 95 14.29 -11.16 4.56
C ALA A 95 14.45 -10.69 3.10
N ASN A 96 15.32 -11.35 2.32
CA ASN A 96 15.53 -11.00 0.91
C ASN A 96 14.26 -11.13 0.05
N ALA A 97 13.39 -12.10 0.36
CA ALA A 97 12.13 -12.27 -0.37
C ALA A 97 11.14 -11.15 -0.06
N ILE A 98 11.10 -10.70 1.20
CA ILE A 98 10.28 -9.58 1.66
C ILE A 98 10.76 -8.27 1.05
N GLU A 99 12.07 -8.01 1.08
CA GLU A 99 12.66 -6.79 0.49
C GLU A 99 12.36 -6.72 -1.01
N ARG A 100 12.53 -7.84 -1.74
CA ARG A 100 12.17 -7.91 -3.15
C ARG A 100 10.68 -7.64 -3.39
N TYR A 101 9.80 -8.20 -2.55
CA TYR A 101 8.36 -7.92 -2.63
C TYR A 101 8.07 -6.43 -2.41
N GLN A 102 8.69 -5.79 -1.43
CA GLN A 102 8.55 -4.35 -1.17
C GLN A 102 9.02 -3.50 -2.35
N GLU A 103 10.16 -3.84 -2.97
CA GLU A 103 10.66 -3.16 -4.16
C GLU A 103 9.70 -3.29 -5.35
N VAL A 104 9.22 -4.51 -5.63
CA VAL A 104 8.31 -4.77 -6.76
C VAL A 104 6.98 -4.06 -6.55
N VAL A 105 6.36 -4.21 -5.38
CA VAL A 105 5.06 -3.58 -5.09
C VAL A 105 5.19 -2.06 -5.07
N GLY A 106 6.26 -1.51 -4.50
CA GLY A 106 6.54 -0.08 -4.54
C GLY A 106 6.68 0.44 -5.97
N SER A 107 7.43 -0.27 -6.82
CA SER A 107 7.60 0.07 -8.24
C SER A 107 6.26 0.06 -9.00
N LEU A 108 5.46 -1.00 -8.81
CA LEU A 108 4.13 -1.13 -9.41
C LEU A 108 3.20 0.01 -8.96
N GLY A 109 3.21 0.35 -7.67
CA GLY A 109 2.43 1.45 -7.12
C GLY A 109 2.78 2.80 -7.74
N HIS A 110 4.07 3.13 -7.83
CA HIS A 110 4.51 4.37 -8.49
C HIS A 110 4.16 4.40 -9.98
N ALA A 111 4.28 3.28 -10.68
CA ALA A 111 3.89 3.17 -12.08
C ALA A 111 2.38 3.34 -12.28
N MET A 112 1.55 2.75 -11.40
CA MET A 112 0.10 2.95 -11.38
C MET A 112 -0.24 4.42 -11.22
N VAL A 113 0.32 5.10 -10.20
CA VAL A 113 0.04 6.53 -9.95
C VAL A 113 0.37 7.36 -11.19
N LYS A 114 1.59 7.20 -11.75
CA LYS A 114 2.02 7.97 -12.92
C LYS A 114 1.11 7.77 -14.13
N SER A 115 0.75 6.52 -14.44
CA SER A 115 -0.09 6.20 -15.60
C SER A 115 -1.55 6.63 -15.41
N THR A 116 -2.08 6.50 -14.20
CA THR A 116 -3.44 6.91 -13.86
C THR A 116 -3.59 8.42 -13.87
N ASP A 117 -2.61 9.15 -13.31
CA ASP A 117 -2.59 10.61 -13.34
C ASP A 117 -2.66 11.14 -14.77
N ALA A 118 -1.87 10.57 -15.69
CA ALA A 118 -1.89 10.95 -17.11
C ALA A 118 -3.25 10.64 -17.76
N ALA A 119 -3.81 9.45 -17.53
CA ALA A 119 -5.10 9.06 -18.08
C ALA A 119 -6.26 9.95 -17.57
N VAL A 120 -6.22 10.33 -16.28
CA VAL A 120 -7.23 11.23 -15.70
C VAL A 120 -7.05 12.66 -16.21
N ALA A 121 -5.81 13.13 -16.37
CA ALA A 121 -5.54 14.43 -16.97
C ALA A 121 -6.10 14.53 -18.40
N ASP A 122 -5.94 13.48 -19.20
CA ASP A 122 -6.54 13.38 -20.54
C ASP A 122 -8.08 13.44 -20.50
N ILE A 123 -8.72 12.76 -19.53
CA ILE A 123 -10.18 12.81 -19.34
C ILE A 123 -10.66 14.23 -19.02
N LEU A 124 -9.89 14.97 -18.24
CA LEU A 124 -10.18 16.35 -17.85
C LEU A 124 -9.80 17.37 -18.93
N GLY A 125 -8.98 16.98 -19.91
CA GLY A 125 -8.42 17.90 -20.90
C GLY A 125 -7.43 18.91 -20.29
N VAL A 126 -6.72 18.51 -19.23
CA VAL A 126 -5.71 19.33 -18.56
C VAL A 126 -4.32 18.84 -18.89
N ASP A 127 -3.38 19.75 -19.12
CA ASP A 127 -1.96 19.42 -19.17
C ASP A 127 -1.36 19.53 -17.76
N LEU A 128 -0.84 18.42 -17.23
CA LEU A 128 -0.21 18.40 -15.92
C LEU A 128 1.08 19.21 -15.85
N ALA A 129 1.74 19.48 -16.99
CA ALA A 129 2.91 20.34 -17.03
C ALA A 129 2.56 21.82 -16.79
N ASP A 130 1.33 22.21 -17.13
CA ASP A 130 0.81 23.57 -16.97
C ASP A 130 0.01 23.73 -15.65
N TYR A 131 -0.09 22.66 -14.85
CA TYR A 131 -0.83 22.72 -13.59
C TYR A 131 -0.03 23.48 -12.52
N GLU A 132 -0.51 24.66 -12.18
CA GLU A 132 0.07 25.47 -11.10
C GLU A 132 -0.24 24.84 -9.73
N PRO A 133 0.80 24.43 -8.96
CA PRO A 133 0.60 23.89 -7.63
C PRO A 133 -0.05 24.92 -6.71
N GLU A 134 -0.89 24.46 -5.78
CA GLU A 134 -1.38 25.33 -4.73
C GLU A 134 -0.22 25.89 -3.89
N ARG A 135 -0.26 27.22 -3.67
CA ARG A 135 0.75 27.95 -2.90
C ARG A 135 0.72 27.51 -1.44
N GLU A 136 1.89 27.31 -0.85
CA GLU A 136 2.02 27.15 0.60
C GLU A 136 1.77 28.48 1.32
N GLY A 137 1.05 28.43 2.42
CA GLY A 137 0.83 29.59 3.28
C GLY A 137 2.06 29.90 4.13
N ASP A 138 2.49 31.16 4.18
CA ASP A 138 3.56 31.62 5.06
C ASP A 138 3.02 32.08 6.42
N GLU A 139 3.81 31.87 7.48
CA GLU A 139 3.41 32.20 8.85
C GLU A 139 3.05 33.69 9.00
N GLY A 140 1.79 33.96 9.37
CA GLY A 140 1.27 35.31 9.60
C GLY A 140 0.56 35.94 8.40
N GLU A 141 0.44 35.23 7.28
CA GLU A 141 -0.39 35.64 6.15
C GLU A 141 -1.89 35.39 6.39
N ASP A 142 -2.70 36.21 5.74
CA ASP A 142 -4.13 35.96 5.59
C ASP A 142 -4.34 34.83 4.56
N TYR A 143 -5.15 33.84 4.91
CA TYR A 143 -5.36 32.63 4.10
C TYR A 143 -6.75 32.58 3.46
N ASP A 144 -7.54 33.66 3.53
CA ASP A 144 -8.88 33.72 2.95
C ASP A 144 -8.89 33.39 1.44
N ASP A 145 -7.79 33.63 0.72
CA ASP A 145 -7.59 33.25 -0.68
C ASP A 145 -7.36 31.73 -0.90
N LEU A 146 -6.84 31.03 0.11
CA LEU A 146 -6.66 29.57 0.12
C LEU A 146 -7.93 28.83 0.55
N VAL A 147 -8.91 29.53 1.16
CA VAL A 147 -10.20 28.96 1.54
C VAL A 147 -11.07 28.80 0.29
N ARG A 148 -11.06 27.59 -0.25
CA ARG A 148 -11.85 27.22 -1.43
C ARG A 148 -13.32 26.96 -1.06
N ASP A 149 -14.22 27.24 -2.02
CA ASP A 149 -15.65 26.96 -1.88
C ASP A 149 -15.89 25.43 -1.78
N PRO A 150 -16.42 24.94 -0.64
CA PRO A 150 -16.67 23.51 -0.45
C PRO A 150 -17.64 22.91 -1.49
N GLU A 151 -18.64 23.68 -1.94
CA GLU A 151 -19.62 23.17 -2.92
C GLU A 151 -18.97 22.99 -4.30
N ALA A 152 -18.08 23.89 -4.69
CA ALA A 152 -17.29 23.77 -5.91
C ALA A 152 -16.36 22.54 -5.87
N ILE A 153 -15.67 22.31 -4.74
CA ILE A 153 -14.83 21.12 -4.54
C ILE A 153 -15.67 19.85 -4.67
N ILE A 154 -16.81 19.79 -3.98
CA ILE A 154 -17.69 18.62 -4.02
C ILE A 154 -18.20 18.36 -5.44
N ALA A 155 -18.55 19.40 -6.18
CA ALA A 155 -18.98 19.28 -7.57
C ALA A 155 -17.86 18.72 -8.47
N GLU A 156 -16.62 19.18 -8.29
CA GLU A 156 -15.46 18.68 -9.03
C GLU A 156 -15.17 17.20 -8.71
N LEU A 157 -15.09 16.85 -7.41
CA LEU A 157 -14.81 15.49 -6.94
C LEU A 157 -15.81 14.45 -7.45
N ARG A 158 -17.07 14.86 -7.72
CA ARG A 158 -18.17 14.00 -8.18
C ARG A 158 -18.18 13.73 -9.69
N ASN A 159 -17.07 13.92 -10.38
CA ASN A 159 -16.94 13.51 -11.78
C ASN A 159 -16.95 11.97 -11.93
N ASP A 160 -18.08 11.41 -12.36
CA ASP A 160 -18.28 9.96 -12.46
C ASP A 160 -17.24 9.26 -13.35
N LYS A 161 -16.83 9.88 -14.47
CA LYS A 161 -15.83 9.29 -15.37
C LYS A 161 -14.47 9.16 -14.70
N VAL A 162 -14.08 10.18 -13.94
CA VAL A 162 -12.83 10.15 -13.17
C VAL A 162 -12.91 9.10 -12.07
N ARG A 163 -13.99 9.09 -11.29
CA ARG A 163 -14.15 8.14 -10.18
C ARG A 163 -14.14 6.68 -10.65
N GLU A 164 -14.71 6.39 -11.82
CA GLU A 164 -14.61 5.04 -12.40
C GLU A 164 -13.19 4.73 -12.87
N ALA A 165 -12.50 5.65 -13.56
CA ALA A 165 -11.10 5.45 -13.97
C ALA A 165 -10.16 5.21 -12.77
N LEU A 166 -10.35 5.96 -11.68
CA LEU A 166 -9.61 5.75 -10.43
C LEU A 166 -9.95 4.41 -9.76
N ALA A 167 -11.21 3.97 -9.83
CA ALA A 167 -11.63 2.68 -9.30
C ALA A 167 -11.02 1.52 -10.11
N GLU A 168 -11.02 1.61 -11.44
CA GLU A 168 -10.38 0.63 -12.32
C GLU A 168 -8.87 0.54 -12.06
N ALA A 169 -8.19 1.68 -11.87
CA ALA A 169 -6.77 1.71 -11.52
C ALA A 169 -6.49 1.02 -10.17
N ASN A 170 -7.34 1.29 -9.16
CA ASN A 170 -7.25 0.63 -7.86
C ASN A 170 -7.49 -0.90 -7.98
N ASP A 171 -8.46 -1.32 -8.79
CA ASP A 171 -8.78 -2.74 -9.01
C ASP A 171 -7.62 -3.49 -9.71
N ASP A 172 -7.03 -2.88 -10.74
CA ASP A 172 -5.85 -3.43 -11.44
C ASP A 172 -4.62 -3.51 -10.52
N MET A 173 -4.37 -2.47 -9.72
CA MET A 173 -3.29 -2.51 -8.72
C MET A 173 -3.54 -3.57 -7.65
N ALA A 174 -4.77 -3.74 -7.19
CA ALA A 174 -5.13 -4.79 -6.25
C ALA A 174 -4.92 -6.20 -6.84
N ALA A 175 -5.21 -6.40 -8.13
CA ALA A 175 -4.95 -7.67 -8.82
C ALA A 175 -3.45 -7.97 -8.90
N LYS A 176 -2.63 -6.97 -9.26
CA LYS A 176 -1.17 -7.08 -9.26
C LYS A 176 -0.62 -7.34 -7.86
N LEU A 177 -1.12 -6.61 -6.87
CA LEU A 177 -0.77 -6.77 -5.47
C LEU A 177 -1.07 -8.19 -4.98
N LYS A 178 -2.26 -8.73 -5.29
CA LYS A 178 -2.61 -10.12 -4.94
C LYS A 178 -1.60 -11.10 -5.52
N LYS A 179 -1.30 -10.99 -6.82
CA LYS A 179 -0.33 -11.86 -7.49
C LYS A 179 1.05 -11.82 -6.81
N GLU A 180 1.56 -10.64 -6.48
CA GLU A 180 2.87 -10.50 -5.84
C GLU A 180 2.83 -10.97 -4.37
N THR A 181 1.70 -10.82 -3.67
CA THR A 181 1.51 -11.34 -2.31
C THR A 181 1.47 -12.87 -2.30
N ASP A 182 0.72 -13.48 -3.24
CA ASP A 182 0.64 -14.93 -3.41
C ASP A 182 2.04 -15.51 -3.70
N SER A 183 2.82 -14.83 -4.55
CA SER A 183 4.21 -15.19 -4.87
C SER A 183 5.13 -15.12 -3.65
N LEU A 184 4.98 -14.09 -2.81
CA LEU A 184 5.71 -13.98 -1.55
C LEU A 184 5.31 -15.10 -0.58
N LEU A 185 4.01 -15.39 -0.45
CA LEU A 185 3.52 -16.47 0.39
C LEU A 185 4.07 -17.83 -0.05
N ASP A 186 4.05 -18.12 -1.35
CA ASP A 186 4.65 -19.34 -1.93
C ASP A 186 6.14 -19.46 -1.55
N THR A 187 6.90 -18.39 -1.78
CA THR A 187 8.35 -18.36 -1.49
C THR A 187 8.63 -18.56 0.00
N VAL A 188 7.94 -17.83 0.88
CA VAL A 188 8.12 -17.92 2.34
C VAL A 188 7.70 -19.29 2.86
N LEU A 189 6.57 -19.83 2.39
CA LEU A 189 6.09 -21.15 2.77
C LEU A 189 7.08 -22.23 2.32
N TYR A 190 7.60 -22.15 1.10
CA TYR A 190 8.60 -23.09 0.61
C TYR A 190 9.86 -23.08 1.48
N ILE A 191 10.46 -21.90 1.72
CA ILE A 191 11.68 -21.74 2.54
C ILE A 191 11.47 -22.32 3.94
N THR A 192 10.35 -21.96 4.58
CA THR A 192 10.05 -22.39 5.96
C THR A 192 9.75 -23.88 6.03
N SER A 193 9.06 -24.45 5.02
CA SER A 193 8.73 -25.88 4.96
C SER A 193 9.97 -26.77 4.83
N MET A 194 10.96 -26.38 4.02
CA MET A 194 12.22 -27.11 3.84
C MET A 194 13.08 -27.17 5.11
N ARG A 195 12.77 -26.33 6.10
CA ARG A 195 13.46 -26.24 7.39
C ARG A 195 12.70 -26.87 8.54
N MET A 196 11.55 -27.50 8.27
CA MET A 196 10.79 -28.16 9.32
C MET A 196 11.62 -29.27 9.98
N LYS A 197 11.49 -29.37 11.31
CA LYS A 197 12.30 -30.30 12.13
C LYS A 197 12.01 -31.78 11.85
N ASN A 198 10.87 -32.09 11.26
CA ASN A 198 10.47 -33.43 10.83
C ASN A 198 10.94 -33.73 9.39
N GLY A 199 12.14 -33.27 9.02
CA GLY A 199 12.77 -33.51 7.73
C GLY A 199 13.85 -34.59 7.79
N PHE A 200 14.12 -35.24 6.67
CA PHE A 200 15.27 -36.10 6.45
C PHE A 200 15.89 -35.72 5.11
N ASN A 201 17.16 -35.30 5.12
CA ASN A 201 17.92 -34.98 3.91
C ASN A 201 19.08 -35.97 3.79
N ARG A 202 19.06 -36.81 2.74
CA ARG A 202 20.25 -37.55 2.34
C ARG A 202 21.03 -36.64 1.40
N SER A 203 22.21 -36.18 1.81
CA SER A 203 23.13 -35.49 0.91
C SER A 203 23.68 -36.54 -0.04
N ASP A 204 23.12 -36.60 -1.24
CA ASP A 204 23.68 -37.41 -2.31
C ASP A 204 24.87 -36.59 -2.83
N HIS A 205 26.07 -36.98 -2.37
CA HIS A 205 27.43 -36.38 -2.50
C HIS A 205 27.93 -35.59 -1.30
#